data_AF-A0A960YVI7-F1
#
_entry.id   AF-A0A960YVI7-F1
#
_cell.length_a   1.000
_cell.length_b   1.000
_cell.length_c   1.000
_cell.angle_alpha   90.00
_cell.angle_beta   90.00
_cell.angle_gamma   90.00
#
_symmetry.space_group_name_H-M   'P 1'
#
loop_
_entity.id
_entity.type
_entity.pdbx_description
1 polymer ?
#
loop_
_entity_poly.entity_id
_entity_poly.type
_entity_poly.pdbx_seq_one_letter_code
_entity_poly.pdbx_strand_id
1 'polypeptide(L)'
;MKKSSNLNQDVVKELEKKNPFIKKAISELKKISRSPEFRKLYEARKKEEMEYDAYQTEIRNAYQEGLEKGKEKGLEGIYLGIQLNLESRFHIQKDDSLIKEIRKIKDIDKLKKILIQSVKAKNITDFKKLLKSKK
;
A
#
# COMPACT_ATOMS: atom_id res chain seq x y z
N MET A 1 1.93 -17.05 8.42
CA MET A 1 2.31 -17.90 9.58
C MET A 1 1.77 -19.31 9.36
N LYS A 2 2.65 -20.32 9.25
CA LYS A 2 2.21 -21.73 9.28
C LYS A 2 1.65 -21.98 10.67
N LYS A 3 0.37 -22.39 10.77
CA LYS A 3 -0.23 -22.84 12.03
C LYS A 3 0.66 -23.94 12.60
N SER A 4 1.26 -23.73 13.77
CA SER A 4 1.82 -24.83 14.54
C SER A 4 0.68 -25.81 14.79
N SER A 5 0.73 -26.98 14.17
CA SER A 5 -0.19 -28.05 14.47
C SER A 5 -0.06 -28.36 15.96
N ASN A 6 -1.13 -28.21 16.73
CA ASN A 6 -1.19 -28.75 18.07
C ASN A 6 -0.79 -30.24 17.98
N LEU A 7 0.37 -30.58 18.53
CA LEU A 7 0.82 -31.96 18.63
C LEU A 7 -0.25 -32.73 19.39
N ASN A 8 -0.79 -33.79 18.77
CA ASN A 8 -1.76 -34.65 19.41
C ASN A 8 -1.09 -35.27 20.66
N GLN A 9 -1.60 -34.94 21.85
CA GLN A 9 -1.00 -35.33 23.12
C GLN A 9 -0.91 -36.85 23.27
N ASP A 10 -1.79 -37.59 22.61
CA ASP A 10 -1.81 -39.05 22.66
C ASP A 10 -0.65 -39.66 21.85
N VAL A 11 -0.32 -39.05 20.71
CA VAL A 11 0.86 -39.42 19.89
C VAL A 11 2.15 -39.14 20.65
N VAL A 12 2.24 -38.01 21.35
CA VAL A 12 3.42 -37.66 22.16
C VAL A 12 3.61 -38.66 23.30
N LYS A 13 2.54 -39.05 24.00
CA LYS A 13 2.59 -40.07 25.06
C LYS A 13 2.99 -41.44 24.54
N GLU A 14 2.55 -41.80 23.34
CA GLU A 14 2.91 -43.07 22.71
C GLU A 14 4.40 -43.11 22.32
N LEU A 15 4.93 -42.00 21.80
CA LEU A 15 6.35 -41.84 21.47
C LEU A 15 7.26 -41.78 22.71
N GLU A 16 6.80 -41.15 23.81
CA GLU A 16 7.49 -41.16 25.10
C GLU A 16 7.65 -42.58 25.67
N LYS A 17 6.66 -43.47 25.44
CA LYS A 17 6.72 -44.88 25.88
C LYS A 17 7.65 -45.73 25.01
N LYS A 18 7.68 -45.46 23.70
CA LYS A 18 8.44 -46.26 22.72
C LYS A 18 9.93 -45.97 22.71
N ASN A 19 10.36 -44.77 23.10
CA ASN A 19 11.79 -44.40 23.03
C ASN A 19 12.25 -43.58 24.25
N PRO A 20 13.23 -44.09 25.03
CA PRO A 20 13.74 -43.39 26.21
C PRO A 20 14.45 -42.07 25.87
N PHE A 21 15.05 -41.92 24.68
CA PHE A 21 15.62 -40.66 24.22
C PHE A 21 14.55 -39.60 23.99
N ILE A 22 13.39 -39.99 23.44
CA ILE A 22 12.25 -39.08 23.24
C ILE A 22 11.67 -38.65 24.59
N LYS A 23 11.51 -39.58 25.54
CA LYS A 23 11.08 -39.27 26.92
C LYS A 23 12.02 -38.27 27.61
N LYS A 24 13.33 -38.46 27.44
CA LYS A 24 14.35 -37.56 28.00
C LYS A 24 14.26 -36.17 27.37
N ALA A 25 14.21 -36.09 26.03
CA ALA A 25 14.09 -34.82 25.31
C ALA A 25 12.81 -34.04 25.71
N ILE A 26 11.67 -34.72 25.83
CA ILE A 26 10.42 -34.06 26.25
C ILE A 26 10.48 -33.61 27.72
N SER A 27 11.11 -34.39 28.61
CA SER A 27 11.33 -33.97 29.99
C SER A 27 12.20 -32.72 30.08
N GLU A 28 13.28 -32.65 29.29
CA GLU A 28 14.16 -31.49 29.19
C GLU A 28 13.42 -30.27 28.62
N LEU A 29 12.64 -30.44 27.55
CA LEU A 29 11.79 -29.38 27.00
C LEU A 29 10.75 -28.87 28.02
N LYS A 30 10.14 -29.75 28.82
CA LYS A 30 9.21 -29.38 29.90
C LYS A 30 9.92 -28.58 31.00
N LYS A 31 11.17 -28.92 31.33
CA LYS A 31 11.99 -28.16 32.30
C LYS A 31 12.35 -26.78 31.76
N ILE A 32 12.80 -26.71 30.51
CA ILE A 32 13.13 -25.45 29.82
C ILE A 32 11.89 -24.56 29.73
N SER A 33 10.74 -25.10 29.32
CA SER A 33 9.48 -24.37 29.22
C SER A 33 8.95 -23.83 30.56
N ARG A 34 9.31 -24.47 31.69
CA ARG A 34 8.92 -24.02 33.04
C ARG A 34 9.95 -23.10 33.68
N SER A 35 11.14 -22.96 33.09
CA SER A 35 12.16 -22.05 33.60
C SER A 35 11.75 -20.59 33.38
N PRO A 36 11.77 -19.75 34.43
CA PRO A 36 11.44 -18.34 34.30
C PRO A 36 12.34 -17.58 33.31
N GLU A 37 13.62 -17.95 33.22
CA GLU A 37 14.59 -17.31 32.33
C GLU A 37 14.28 -17.59 30.86
N PHE A 38 14.05 -18.86 30.51
CA PHE A 38 13.67 -19.24 29.16
C PHE A 38 12.31 -18.66 28.75
N ARG A 39 11.36 -18.58 29.69
CA ARG A 39 10.08 -17.91 29.45
C ARG A 39 10.26 -16.43 29.14
N LYS A 40 11.07 -15.71 29.92
CA LYS A 40 11.40 -14.30 29.67
C LYS A 40 12.06 -14.10 28.30
N LEU A 41 13.02 -14.95 27.94
CA LEU A 41 13.68 -14.91 26.63
C LEU A 41 12.69 -15.15 25.48
N TYR A 42 11.79 -16.13 25.63
CA TYR A 42 10.76 -16.40 24.64
C TYR A 42 9.78 -15.21 24.48
N GLU A 43 9.30 -14.65 25.60
CA GLU A 43 8.41 -13.50 25.58
C GLU A 43 9.08 -12.26 24.99
N ALA A 44 10.36 -12.02 25.31
CA ALA A 44 11.15 -10.95 24.71
C ALA A 44 11.31 -11.11 23.20
N ARG A 45 11.67 -12.31 22.73
CA ARG A 45 11.79 -12.61 21.29
C ARG A 45 10.46 -12.41 20.56
N LYS A 46 9.37 -12.91 21.14
CA LYS A 46 8.04 -12.75 20.54
C LYS A 46 7.64 -11.28 20.48
N LYS A 47 7.98 -10.50 21.51
CA LYS A 47 7.74 -9.05 21.53
C LYS A 47 8.53 -8.35 20.42
N GLU A 48 9.80 -8.65 20.28
CA GLU A 48 10.66 -8.11 19.22
C GLU A 48 10.14 -8.47 17.82
N GLU A 49 9.71 -9.72 17.60
CA GLU A 49 9.08 -10.13 16.34
C GLU A 49 7.80 -9.33 16.03
N MET A 50 6.94 -9.11 17.03
CA MET A 50 5.72 -8.30 16.86
C MET A 50 6.04 -6.84 16.57
N GLU A 51 7.03 -6.26 17.26
CA GLU A 51 7.47 -4.88 17.03
C GLU A 51 8.09 -4.71 15.63
N TYR A 52 8.88 -5.68 15.18
CA TYR A 52 9.42 -5.70 13.83
C TYR A 52 8.33 -5.76 12.76
N ASP A 53 7.34 -6.65 12.92
CA ASP A 53 6.22 -6.77 11.97
C ASP A 53 5.37 -5.49 11.94
N ALA A 54 5.14 -4.86 13.10
CA ALA A 54 4.46 -3.59 13.20
C ALA A 54 5.22 -2.50 12.45
N TYR A 55 6.54 -2.38 12.69
CA TYR A 55 7.40 -1.43 12.01
C TYR A 55 7.43 -1.62 10.49
N GLN A 56 7.53 -2.86 10.01
CA GLN A 56 7.47 -3.15 8.57
C GLN A 56 6.12 -2.75 7.95
N THR A 57 5.04 -2.92 8.71
CA THR A 57 3.71 -2.49 8.27
C THR A 57 3.61 -0.96 8.21
N GLU A 58 4.14 -0.26 9.20
CA GLU A 58 4.20 1.20 9.21
C GLU A 58 4.99 1.76 8.03
N ILE A 59 6.18 1.20 7.75
CA ILE A 59 6.97 1.59 6.56
C ILE A 59 6.16 1.41 5.28
N ARG A 60 5.49 0.25 5.13
CA ARG A 60 4.70 -0.03 3.92
C ARG A 60 3.56 0.98 3.76
N ASN A 61 2.87 1.31 4.85
CA ASN A 61 1.79 2.28 4.85
C ASN A 61 2.30 3.69 4.50
N ALA A 62 3.39 4.13 5.14
CA ALA A 62 4.01 5.42 4.86
C ALA A 62 4.49 5.53 3.40
N TYR A 63 5.03 4.45 2.84
CA TYR A 63 5.42 4.40 1.43
C TYR A 63 4.21 4.52 0.50
N GLN A 64 3.13 3.77 0.76
CA GLN A 64 1.89 3.85 0.00
C GLN A 64 1.27 5.25 0.06
N GLU A 65 1.19 5.84 1.26
CA GLU A 65 0.72 7.21 1.46
C GLU A 65 1.58 8.23 0.68
N GLY A 66 2.90 8.05 0.69
CA GLY A 66 3.83 8.86 -0.09
C GLY A 66 3.55 8.79 -1.59
N LEU A 67 3.31 7.58 -2.12
CA LEU A 67 2.95 7.39 -3.53
C LEU A 67 1.60 8.02 -3.88
N GLU A 68 0.59 7.86 -3.03
CA GLU A 68 -0.73 8.47 -3.22
C GLU A 68 -0.64 9.99 -3.23
N LYS A 69 0.02 10.59 -2.24
CA LYS A 69 0.26 12.04 -2.19
C LYS A 69 1.04 12.54 -3.41
N GLY A 70 2.05 11.79 -3.85
CA GLY A 70 2.83 12.12 -5.04
C GLY A 70 1.96 12.12 -6.31
N LYS A 71 1.09 11.11 -6.45
CA LYS A 71 0.15 11.01 -7.57
C LYS A 71 -0.88 12.15 -7.56
N GLU A 72 -1.44 12.48 -6.39
CA GLU A 72 -2.39 13.58 -6.24
C GLU A 72 -1.77 14.93 -6.61
N LYS A 73 -0.58 15.25 -6.08
CA LYS A 73 0.16 16.47 -6.42
C LYS A 73 0.51 16.53 -7.91
N GLY A 74 0.90 15.40 -8.50
CA GLY A 74 1.18 15.32 -9.93
C GLY A 74 -0.05 15.61 -10.79
N LEU A 75 -1.22 15.06 -10.42
CA LEU A 75 -2.48 15.37 -11.08
C LEU A 75 -2.86 16.85 -10.95
N GLU A 76 -2.70 17.42 -9.75
CA GLU A 76 -3.00 18.82 -9.49
C GLU A 76 -2.13 19.77 -10.34
N GLY A 77 -0.83 19.48 -10.47
CA GLY A 77 0.06 20.24 -11.35
C GLY A 77 -0.38 20.20 -12.81
N ILE A 78 -0.84 19.05 -13.31
CA ILE A 78 -1.34 18.95 -14.69
C ILE A 78 -2.66 19.73 -14.86
N TYR A 79 -3.59 19.64 -13.89
CA TYR A 79 -4.83 20.43 -13.94
C TYR A 79 -4.55 21.93 -13.95
N LEU A 80 -3.61 22.40 -13.13
CA LEU A 80 -3.23 23.80 -13.09
C LEU A 80 -2.63 24.26 -14.42
N GLY A 81 -1.72 23.48 -15.01
CA GLY A 81 -1.15 23.78 -16.32
C GLY A 81 -2.22 23.85 -17.42
N ILE A 82 -3.18 22.92 -17.42
CA ILE A 82 -4.31 22.97 -18.35
C ILE A 82 -5.14 24.23 -18.13
N GLN A 83 -5.49 24.54 -16.88
CA GLN A 83 -6.28 25.72 -16.53
C GLN A 83 -5.60 27.00 -17.00
N LEU A 84 -4.32 27.20 -16.68
CA LEU A 84 -3.55 28.38 -17.08
C LEU A 84 -3.50 28.56 -18.60
N ASN A 85 -3.31 27.47 -19.35
CA ASN A 85 -3.32 27.54 -20.81
C ASN A 85 -4.68 27.95 -21.36
N LEU A 86 -5.77 27.42 -20.82
CA LEU A 86 -7.12 27.74 -21.28
C LEU A 86 -7.55 29.15 -20.86
N GLU A 87 -7.15 29.60 -19.68
CA GLU A 87 -7.40 30.94 -19.16
C GLU A 87 -6.65 31.99 -20.00
N SER A 88 -5.35 31.80 -20.22
CA SER A 88 -4.51 32.73 -20.97
C SER A 88 -4.90 32.82 -22.45
N ARG A 89 -5.27 31.71 -23.08
CA ARG A 89 -5.49 31.66 -24.53
C ARG A 89 -6.94 31.85 -24.95
N PHE A 90 -7.88 31.44 -24.09
CA PHE A 90 -9.30 31.38 -24.42
C PHE A 90 -10.20 32.03 -23.37
N HIS A 91 -9.63 32.68 -22.34
CA HIS A 91 -10.35 33.35 -21.26
C HIS A 91 -11.32 32.44 -20.49
N ILE A 92 -11.01 31.15 -20.42
CA ILE A 92 -11.79 30.17 -19.67
C ILE A 92 -11.43 30.27 -18.19
N GLN A 93 -12.40 30.63 -17.37
CA GLN A 93 -12.23 30.76 -15.93
C GLN A 93 -12.19 29.40 -15.21
N LYS A 94 -11.64 29.39 -14.00
CA LYS A 94 -11.53 28.20 -13.14
C LYS A 94 -12.85 27.46 -12.92
N ASP A 95 -13.95 28.19 -12.85
CA ASP A 95 -15.28 27.65 -12.55
C ASP A 95 -16.06 27.18 -13.79
N ASP A 96 -15.46 27.29 -14.98
CA ASP A 96 -16.05 26.81 -16.22
C ASP A 96 -16.31 25.29 -16.14
N SER A 97 -17.47 24.91 -16.67
CA SER A 97 -17.89 23.51 -16.86
C SER A 97 -16.78 22.61 -17.44
N LEU A 98 -15.98 23.13 -18.38
CA LEU A 98 -14.89 22.43 -19.03
C LEU A 98 -13.76 22.08 -18.05
N ILE A 99 -13.37 23.02 -17.19
CA ILE A 99 -12.34 22.79 -16.17
C ILE A 99 -12.84 21.77 -15.15
N LYS A 100 -14.12 21.84 -14.77
CA LYS A 100 -14.76 20.85 -13.90
C LYS A 100 -14.79 19.46 -14.53
N GLU A 101 -15.04 19.34 -15.83
CA GLU A 101 -14.96 18.07 -16.56
C GLU A 101 -13.53 17.51 -16.59
N ILE A 102 -12.53 18.36 -16.84
CA ILE A 102 -11.13 17.95 -16.86
C ILE A 102 -10.68 17.43 -15.49
N ARG A 103 -11.09 18.09 -14.39
CA ARG A 103 -10.77 17.67 -13.01
C ARG A 103 -11.36 16.30 -12.62
N LYS A 104 -12.35 15.80 -13.36
CA LYS A 104 -12.91 14.45 -13.14
C LYS A 104 -12.03 13.35 -13.75
N ILE A 105 -11.09 13.69 -14.64
CA ILE A 105 -10.25 12.70 -15.34
C ILE A 105 -9.09 12.29 -14.43
N LYS A 106 -9.09 11.05 -13.91
CA LYS A 106 -8.00 10.53 -13.06
C LYS A 106 -6.85 9.86 -13.82
N ASP A 107 -7.02 9.67 -15.13
CA ASP A 107 -6.00 9.08 -16.02
C ASP A 107 -4.94 10.14 -16.37
N ILE A 108 -3.72 9.93 -15.87
CA ILE A 108 -2.57 10.82 -16.06
C ILE A 108 -2.18 10.93 -17.54
N ASP A 109 -2.20 9.84 -18.29
CA ASP A 109 -1.78 9.86 -19.70
C ASP A 109 -2.79 10.57 -20.58
N LYS A 110 -4.08 10.42 -20.25
CA LYS A 110 -5.14 11.24 -20.84
C LYS A 110 -4.95 12.72 -20.52
N LEU A 111 -4.63 13.06 -19.28
CA LEU A 111 -4.40 14.44 -18.87
C LEU A 111 -3.16 15.06 -19.52
N LYS A 112 -2.03 14.34 -19.62
CA LYS A 112 -0.84 14.80 -20.35
C LYS A 112 -1.17 15.13 -21.79
N LYS A 113 -1.96 14.28 -22.46
CA LYS A 113 -2.44 14.56 -23.82
C LYS A 113 -3.29 15.83 -23.86
N ILE A 114 -4.21 16.00 -22.92
CA ILE A 114 -5.04 17.22 -22.84
C ILE A 114 -4.18 18.47 -22.61
N LEU A 115 -3.17 18.40 -21.74
CA LEU A 115 -2.21 19.49 -21.51
C LEU A 115 -1.48 19.89 -22.79
N ILE A 116 -0.99 18.92 -23.56
CA ILE A 116 -0.34 19.20 -24.86
C ILE A 116 -1.34 19.85 -25.82
N GLN A 117 -2.59 19.38 -25.85
CA GLN A 117 -3.63 19.95 -26.72
C GLN A 117 -4.09 21.34 -26.28
N SER A 118 -4.07 21.66 -24.99
CA SER A 118 -4.43 23.01 -24.51
C SER A 118 -3.43 24.07 -24.97
N VAL A 119 -2.20 23.67 -25.31
CA VAL A 119 -1.20 24.52 -25.97
C VAL A 119 -1.36 24.55 -27.49
N LYS A 120 -1.68 23.42 -28.12
CA LYS A 120 -1.68 23.28 -29.59
C LYS A 120 -2.97 23.71 -30.28
N ALA A 121 -4.11 23.64 -29.60
CA ALA A 121 -5.40 23.96 -30.22
C ALA A 121 -5.44 25.41 -30.73
N LYS A 122 -5.99 25.64 -31.92
CA LYS A 122 -6.09 26.98 -32.52
C LYS A 122 -7.18 27.84 -31.87
N ASN A 123 -8.29 27.21 -31.49
CA ASN A 123 -9.43 27.84 -30.84
C ASN A 123 -10.07 26.87 -29.83
N ILE A 124 -10.96 27.39 -29.00
CA ILE A 124 -11.62 26.63 -27.94
C ILE A 124 -12.53 25.53 -28.49
N THR A 125 -13.15 25.74 -29.65
CA THR A 125 -14.04 24.76 -30.29
C THR A 125 -13.27 23.50 -30.71
N ASP A 126 -12.08 23.68 -31.31
CA ASP A 126 -11.19 22.59 -31.68
C ASP A 126 -10.70 21.81 -30.45
N PHE A 127 -10.34 22.53 -29.37
CA PHE A 127 -9.99 21.90 -28.11
C PHE A 127 -11.14 21.05 -27.53
N LYS A 128 -12.37 21.58 -27.51
CA LYS A 128 -13.55 20.87 -27.01
C LYS A 128 -13.89 19.62 -27.84
N LYS A 129 -13.71 19.66 -29.16
CA LYS A 129 -13.88 18.47 -30.02
C LYS A 129 -12.90 17.35 -29.65
N LEU A 130 -11.65 17.70 -29.36
CA LEU A 130 -10.62 16.73 -28.95
C LEU A 130 -10.95 16.05 -27.63
N LEU A 131 -11.54 16.77 -26.67
CA LEU A 131 -12.03 16.21 -25.40
C LEU A 131 -13.17 15.20 -25.59
N LYS A 132 -14.07 15.45 -26.54
CA LYS A 132 -15.22 14.57 -26.83
C LYS A 132 -14.88 13.36 -27.71
N SER A 133 -13.86 13.47 -28.56
CA SER A 133 -13.49 12.46 -29.57
C SER A 133 -12.85 11.16 -29.02
N LYS A 134 -12.71 10.99 -27.70
CA LYS A 134 -12.06 9.80 -27.09
C LYS A 134 -12.84 9.28 -25.88
N LYS A 135 -14.14 9.03 -26.08
CA LYS A 135 -14.89 8.05 -25.28
C LYS A 135 -14.65 6.66 -25.85
#